data_AF-A0A1V4YJ49-F1
#
_entry.id   AF-A0A1V4YJ49-F1
#
_cell.length_a   1.000
_cell.length_b   1.000
_cell.length_c   1.000
_cell.angle_alpha   90.00
_cell.angle_beta   90.00
_cell.angle_gamma   90.00
#
_symmetry.space_group_name_H-M   'P 1'
#
loop_
_entity.id
_entity.type
_entity.pdbx_description
1 polymer ?
#
loop_
_entity_poly.entity_id
_entity_poly.type
_entity_poly.pdbx_seq_one_letter_code
_entity_poly.pdbx_strand_id
1 'polypeptide(L)'
;MCWFTNDDRAILEPQNDIFATALLVLGFVVFACVVSKTYIAHQEGAFALENYEQASLIAQSIAHSQMLQGSRQDLISAEKLDALDGPQADLHTLSLFFDSFSPNVNFQVDISTENGEHIWHIHKPASSSPSMGQIAASVPVTLELNPMQQVPGTLTVKLFKDRWNS
;
A
#
# COMPACT_ATOMS: atom_id res chain seq x y z
N MET A 1 60.59 59.90 14.72
CA MET A 1 60.16 59.52 16.07
C MET A 1 58.63 59.50 16.05
N CYS A 2 58.04 58.30 16.14
CA CYS A 2 56.63 58.00 16.48
C CYS A 2 55.54 58.56 15.54
N TRP A 3 54.43 57.89 15.21
CA TRP A 3 53.90 56.57 15.52
C TRP A 3 52.77 56.32 14.50
N PHE A 4 52.46 55.04 14.25
CA PHE A 4 51.24 54.58 13.61
C PHE A 4 49.99 55.19 14.26
N THR A 5 48.98 55.53 13.44
CA THR A 5 47.65 54.93 13.58
C THR A 5 47.06 54.78 12.18
N ASN A 6 47.17 53.57 11.65
CA ASN A 6 46.29 53.07 10.61
C ASN A 6 44.89 52.98 11.24
N ASP A 7 44.00 53.93 10.93
CA ASP A 7 42.60 53.87 11.37
C ASP A 7 41.77 53.30 10.21
N ASP A 8 41.98 52.01 9.94
CA ASP A 8 41.00 51.13 9.26
C ASP A 8 39.84 50.91 10.23
N ARG A 9 39.13 52.00 10.52
CA ARG A 9 38.03 52.00 11.46
C ARG A 9 36.93 51.14 10.86
N ALA A 10 36.93 49.90 11.33
CA ALA A 10 35.92 48.88 11.23
C ALA A 10 34.52 49.48 11.41
N ILE A 11 33.95 49.99 10.31
CA ILE A 11 32.51 50.11 10.14
C ILE A 11 32.08 48.82 9.44
N LEU A 12 32.25 47.70 10.14
CA LEU A 12 31.49 46.50 9.83
C LEU A 12 30.09 46.76 10.42
N GLU A 13 29.32 47.46 9.60
CA GLU A 13 27.97 47.90 9.87
C GLU A 13 27.09 46.73 10.34
N PRO A 14 26.12 46.96 11.26
CA PRO A 14 25.19 45.96 11.79
C PRO A 14 24.35 45.21 10.75
N GLN A 15 24.44 45.60 9.47
CA GLN A 15 23.70 45.00 8.37
C GLN A 15 24.10 43.55 8.08
N ASN A 16 25.37 43.17 8.28
CA ASN A 16 25.79 41.79 8.06
C ASN A 16 25.05 40.82 9.00
N ASP A 17 24.70 41.26 10.20
CA ASP A 17 23.97 40.45 11.18
C ASP A 17 22.51 40.22 10.74
N ILE A 18 21.88 41.21 10.11
CA ILE A 18 20.52 41.11 9.56
C ILE A 18 20.49 40.18 8.34
N PHE A 19 21.46 40.29 7.43
CA PHE A 19 21.56 39.40 6.28
C PHE A 19 21.91 37.97 6.71
N ALA A 20 22.81 37.80 7.68
CA ALA A 20 23.18 36.49 8.23
C ALA A 20 22.02 35.81 8.94
N THR A 21 21.26 36.53 9.78
CA THR A 21 20.08 35.99 10.46
C THR A 21 18.96 35.66 9.48
N ALA A 22 18.71 36.50 8.47
CA ALA A 22 17.74 36.20 7.41
C ALA A 22 18.11 34.94 6.62
N LEU A 23 19.39 34.78 6.25
CA LEU A 23 19.88 33.63 5.50
C LEU A 23 19.83 32.34 6.35
N LEU A 24 20.08 32.45 7.65
CA LEU A 24 19.94 31.35 8.60
C LEU A 24 18.49 30.89 8.73
N VAL A 25 17.54 31.83 8.86
CA VAL A 25 16.10 31.49 8.91
C VAL A 25 15.65 30.83 7.61
N LEU A 26 16.08 31.37 6.46
CA LEU A 26 15.73 30.82 5.15
C LEU A 26 16.32 29.41 4.98
N GLY A 27 17.57 29.20 5.40
CA GLY A 27 18.20 27.88 5.45
C GLY A 27 17.47 26.90 6.37
N PHE A 28 17.03 27.35 7.54
CA PHE A 28 16.26 26.53 8.48
C PHE A 28 14.89 26.16 7.93
N VAL A 29 14.20 27.06 7.24
CA VAL A 29 12.90 26.79 6.60
C VAL A 29 13.07 25.77 5.47
N VAL A 30 14.11 25.91 4.63
CA VAL A 30 14.40 24.94 3.56
C VAL A 30 14.76 23.58 4.18
N PHE A 31 15.59 23.56 5.21
CA PHE A 31 15.96 22.34 5.92
C PHE A 31 14.73 21.67 6.55
N ALA A 32 13.89 22.42 7.26
CA ALA A 32 12.65 21.91 7.84
C ALA A 32 11.68 21.39 6.77
N CYS A 33 11.61 22.03 5.60
CA CYS A 33 10.81 21.57 4.48
C CYS A 33 11.33 20.23 3.90
N VAL A 34 12.65 20.10 3.72
CA VAL A 34 13.28 18.86 3.24
C VAL A 34 13.14 17.74 4.28
N VAL A 35 13.38 18.03 5.56
CA VAL A 35 13.20 17.07 6.67
C VAL A 35 11.73 16.66 6.79
N SER A 36 10.79 17.60 6.68
CA SER A 36 9.36 17.29 6.72
C SER A 36 8.95 16.37 5.56
N LYS A 37 9.40 16.64 4.33
CA LYS A 37 9.13 15.77 3.18
C LYS A 37 9.75 14.37 3.33
N THR A 38 10.98 14.29 3.82
CA THR A 38 11.66 12.99 4.03
C THR A 38 11.05 12.21 5.19
N TYR A 39 10.62 12.89 6.25
CA TYR A 39 9.91 12.27 7.39
C TYR A 39 8.53 11.74 6.96
N ILE A 40 7.77 12.53 6.19
CA ILE A 40 6.47 12.10 5.63
C ILE A 40 6.66 10.90 4.68
N ALA A 41 7.66 10.97 3.78
CA ALA A 41 7.97 9.86 2.87
C ALA A 41 8.42 8.58 3.61
N HIS A 42 9.14 8.71 4.73
CA HIS A 42 9.53 7.57 5.55
C HIS A 42 8.35 6.93 6.28
N GLN A 43 7.40 7.73 6.76
CA GLN A 43 6.20 7.24 7.44
C GLN A 43 5.27 6.50 6.46
N GLU A 44 5.15 6.99 5.23
CA GLU A 44 4.43 6.30 4.15
C GLU A 44 5.12 4.99 3.75
N GLY A 45 6.46 4.97 3.66
CA GLY A 45 7.23 3.77 3.33
C GLY A 45 7.19 2.68 4.41
N ALA A 46 7.26 3.06 5.70
CA ALA A 46 7.14 2.11 6.80
C ALA A 46 5.74 1.50 6.88
N PHE A 47 4.70 2.31 6.68
CA PHE A 47 3.32 1.84 6.61
C PHE A 47 3.10 0.90 5.41
N ALA A 48 3.70 1.20 4.25
CA ALA A 48 3.61 0.33 3.08
C ALA A 48 4.29 -1.03 3.33
N LEU A 49 5.46 -1.06 3.95
CA LEU A 49 6.23 -2.29 4.14
C LEU A 49 5.57 -3.26 5.14
N GLU A 50 5.17 -2.75 6.31
CA GLU A 50 4.55 -3.58 7.36
C GLU A 50 3.22 -4.19 6.89
N ASN A 51 2.40 -3.40 6.20
CA ASN A 51 1.12 -3.88 5.71
C ASN A 51 1.25 -4.66 4.38
N TYR A 52 2.34 -4.49 3.61
CA TYR A 52 2.61 -5.33 2.45
C TYR A 52 2.92 -6.77 2.88
N GLU A 53 3.66 -6.96 3.97
CA GLU A 53 3.90 -8.29 4.53
C GLU A 53 2.57 -8.97 4.92
N GLN A 54 1.69 -8.24 5.60
CA GLN A 54 0.35 -8.73 5.93
C GLN A 54 -0.49 -9.05 4.68
N ALA A 55 -0.47 -8.16 3.68
CA ALA A 55 -1.18 -8.37 2.42
C ALA A 55 -0.65 -9.61 1.67
N SER A 56 0.66 -9.82 1.68
CA SER A 56 1.32 -10.98 1.06
C SER A 56 0.97 -12.27 1.79
N LEU A 57 0.97 -12.29 3.12
CA LEU A 57 0.55 -13.45 3.91
C LEU A 57 -0.90 -13.84 3.63
N ILE A 58 -1.80 -12.85 3.55
CA ILE A 58 -3.19 -13.08 3.18
C ILE A 58 -3.28 -13.61 1.75
N ALA A 59 -2.57 -13.01 0.79
CA ALA A 59 -2.55 -13.46 -0.60
C ALA A 59 -2.04 -14.91 -0.75
N GLN A 60 -0.97 -15.27 -0.03
CA GLN A 60 -0.47 -16.64 0.00
C GLN A 60 -1.44 -17.61 0.66
N SER A 61 -2.08 -17.21 1.76
CA SER A 61 -3.07 -18.03 2.44
C SER A 61 -4.29 -18.29 1.54
N ILE A 62 -4.73 -17.30 0.78
CA ILE A 62 -5.83 -17.43 -0.18
C ILE A 62 -5.41 -18.34 -1.34
N ALA A 63 -4.20 -18.18 -1.87
CA ALA A 63 -3.68 -19.01 -2.95
C ALA A 63 -3.63 -20.50 -2.60
N HIS A 64 -3.37 -20.85 -1.32
CA HIS A 64 -3.35 -22.23 -0.84
C HIS A 64 -4.68 -22.69 -0.21
N SER A 65 -5.72 -21.86 -0.26
CA SER A 65 -6.98 -22.16 0.42
C SER A 65 -7.74 -23.31 -0.24
N GLN A 66 -8.13 -24.30 0.56
CA GLN A 66 -9.02 -25.39 0.12
C GLN A 66 -10.37 -24.90 -0.42
N MET A 67 -10.79 -23.69 -0.01
CA MET A 67 -12.03 -23.09 -0.52
C MET A 67 -11.93 -22.79 -2.01
N LEU A 68 -10.77 -22.38 -2.50
CA LEU A 68 -10.55 -21.99 -3.90
C LEU A 68 -9.87 -23.08 -4.74
N GLN A 69 -9.38 -24.15 -4.11
CA GLN A 69 -8.73 -25.27 -4.80
C GLN A 69 -9.66 -25.94 -5.82
N GLY A 70 -9.13 -26.17 -7.03
CA GLY A 70 -9.75 -26.95 -8.09
C GLY A 70 -9.42 -28.43 -7.99
N SER A 71 -9.23 -29.06 -9.14
CA SER A 71 -8.96 -30.50 -9.23
C SER A 71 -7.66 -30.93 -8.52
N ARG A 72 -6.70 -30.01 -8.35
CA ARG A 72 -5.43 -30.22 -7.63
C ARG A 72 -5.20 -29.10 -6.62
N GLN A 73 -4.47 -29.39 -5.55
CA GLN A 73 -4.20 -28.44 -4.46
C GLN A 73 -3.44 -27.17 -4.89
N ASP A 74 -2.71 -27.23 -6.02
CA ASP A 74 -1.96 -26.11 -6.59
C ASP A 74 -2.75 -25.31 -7.63
N LEU A 75 -4.01 -25.68 -7.91
CA LEU A 75 -4.85 -25.06 -8.93
C LEU A 75 -6.02 -24.34 -8.26
N ILE A 76 -6.28 -23.11 -8.68
CA ILE A 76 -7.47 -22.34 -8.27
C ILE A 76 -8.57 -22.55 -9.29
N SER A 77 -9.76 -23.00 -8.87
CA SER A 77 -10.89 -23.24 -9.77
C SER A 77 -11.61 -21.95 -10.13
N ALA A 78 -11.74 -21.68 -11.43
CA ALA A 78 -12.52 -20.55 -11.92
C ALA A 78 -14.01 -20.67 -11.56
N GLU A 79 -14.60 -21.87 -11.59
CA GLU A 79 -16.01 -22.09 -11.22
C GLU A 79 -16.30 -21.65 -9.78
N LYS A 80 -15.36 -21.89 -8.85
CA LYS A 80 -15.49 -21.44 -7.47
C LYS A 80 -15.31 -19.92 -7.33
N LEU A 81 -14.47 -19.32 -8.18
CA LEU A 81 -14.32 -17.86 -8.24
C LEU A 81 -15.57 -17.19 -8.81
N ASP A 82 -16.16 -17.76 -9.85
CA ASP A 82 -17.43 -17.31 -10.43
C ASP A 82 -18.56 -17.38 -9.40
N ALA A 83 -18.57 -18.39 -8.54
CA ALA A 83 -19.53 -18.50 -7.44
C ALA A 83 -19.35 -17.40 -6.37
N LEU A 84 -18.15 -16.86 -6.19
CA LEU A 84 -17.84 -15.81 -5.23
C LEU A 84 -17.97 -14.39 -5.81
N ASP A 85 -17.73 -14.21 -7.11
CA ASP A 85 -17.81 -12.93 -7.82
C ASP A 85 -19.20 -12.67 -8.43
N GLY A 86 -19.99 -13.74 -8.64
CA GLY A 86 -21.27 -13.66 -9.33
C GLY A 86 -22.37 -12.93 -8.55
N PRO A 87 -23.43 -12.45 -9.23
CA PRO A 87 -24.59 -11.80 -8.60
C PRO A 87 -25.42 -12.73 -7.70
N GLN A 88 -25.14 -14.03 -7.73
CA GLN A 88 -25.72 -15.08 -6.87
C GLN A 88 -24.80 -15.46 -5.71
N ALA A 89 -23.67 -14.78 -5.54
CA ALA A 89 -22.74 -15.07 -4.45
C ALA A 89 -23.47 -14.96 -3.11
N ASP A 90 -23.50 -16.08 -2.37
CA ASP A 90 -24.08 -16.11 -1.05
C ASP A 90 -23.26 -15.21 -0.12
N LEU A 91 -23.87 -14.11 0.32
CA LEU A 91 -23.26 -13.12 1.20
C LEU A 91 -22.70 -13.76 2.48
N HIS A 92 -23.33 -14.83 2.95
CA HIS A 92 -22.86 -15.57 4.12
C HIS A 92 -21.57 -16.35 3.83
N THR A 93 -21.54 -17.11 2.73
CA THR A 93 -20.34 -17.82 2.25
C THR A 93 -19.18 -16.85 1.98
N LEU A 94 -19.48 -15.70 1.38
CA LEU A 94 -18.50 -14.67 1.11
C LEU A 94 -17.97 -14.04 2.42
N SER A 95 -18.83 -13.76 3.41
CA SER A 95 -18.37 -13.29 4.74
C SER A 95 -17.46 -14.31 5.41
N LEU A 96 -17.84 -15.60 5.40
CA LEU A 96 -17.04 -16.68 5.97
C LEU A 96 -15.67 -16.82 5.28
N PHE A 97 -15.62 -16.63 3.95
CA PHE A 97 -14.37 -16.61 3.21
C PHE A 97 -13.44 -15.51 3.77
N PHE A 98 -13.90 -14.26 3.84
CA PHE A 98 -13.09 -13.16 4.38
C PHE A 98 -12.70 -13.39 5.85
N ASP A 99 -13.64 -13.84 6.67
CA ASP A 99 -13.43 -14.04 8.09
C ASP A 99 -12.46 -15.21 8.39
N SER A 100 -12.32 -16.17 7.46
CA SER A 100 -11.37 -17.29 7.58
C SER A 100 -9.90 -16.89 7.44
N PHE A 101 -9.61 -15.82 6.68
CA PHE A 101 -8.24 -15.32 6.50
C PHE A 101 -7.93 -14.18 7.46
N SER A 102 -8.85 -13.22 7.58
CA SER A 102 -8.68 -12.11 8.51
C SER A 102 -10.02 -11.46 8.85
N PRO A 103 -10.60 -11.74 10.02
CA PRO A 103 -11.92 -11.22 10.40
C PRO A 103 -11.91 -9.71 10.66
N ASN A 104 -10.75 -9.16 11.05
CA ASN A 104 -10.61 -7.76 11.48
C ASN A 104 -9.99 -6.85 10.42
N VAL A 105 -9.65 -7.38 9.23
CA VAL A 105 -9.01 -6.60 8.18
C VAL A 105 -9.98 -6.41 7.03
N ASN A 106 -10.08 -5.17 6.57
CA ASN A 106 -10.86 -4.83 5.39
C ASN A 106 -9.99 -5.02 4.14
N PHE A 107 -10.25 -6.08 3.39
CA PHE A 107 -9.49 -6.39 2.18
C PHE A 107 -10.37 -6.83 1.02
N GLN A 108 -9.86 -6.63 -0.18
CA GLN A 108 -10.43 -7.08 -1.45
C GLN A 108 -9.46 -8.05 -2.11
N VAL A 109 -10.01 -9.03 -2.83
CA VAL A 109 -9.23 -10.01 -3.57
C VAL A 109 -9.59 -9.89 -5.04
N ASP A 110 -8.61 -9.51 -5.85
CA ASP A 110 -8.72 -9.48 -7.30
C ASP A 110 -7.89 -10.62 -7.87
N ILE A 111 -8.49 -11.44 -8.72
CA ILE A 111 -7.79 -12.52 -9.39
C ILE A 111 -7.93 -12.30 -10.89
N SER A 112 -6.83 -12.32 -11.62
CA SER A 112 -6.82 -12.13 -13.06
C SER A 112 -5.98 -13.20 -13.75
N THR A 113 -6.41 -13.65 -14.92
CA THR A 113 -5.56 -14.45 -15.79
C THR A 113 -4.43 -13.59 -16.37
N GLU A 114 -3.28 -14.18 -16.69
CA GLU A 114 -2.16 -13.47 -17.33
C GLU A 114 -2.59 -12.84 -18.67
N ASN A 115 -3.52 -13.50 -19.38
CA ASN A 115 -4.08 -13.03 -20.63
C ASN A 115 -5.09 -11.86 -20.45
N GLY A 116 -5.49 -11.55 -19.21
CA GLY A 116 -6.47 -10.52 -18.91
C GLY A 116 -7.91 -10.81 -19.36
N GLU A 117 -8.18 -12.01 -19.87
CA GLU A 117 -9.51 -12.39 -20.38
C GLU A 117 -10.53 -12.60 -19.25
N HIS A 118 -10.08 -13.07 -18.08
CA HIS A 118 -10.95 -13.33 -16.94
C HIS A 118 -10.40 -12.58 -15.73
N ILE A 119 -11.28 -11.82 -15.08
CA ILE A 119 -10.99 -11.01 -13.90
C ILE A 119 -12.14 -11.20 -12.93
N TRP A 120 -11.83 -11.62 -11.71
CA TRP A 120 -12.76 -11.78 -10.61
C TRP A 120 -12.47 -10.75 -9.54
N HIS A 121 -13.51 -10.09 -9.03
CA HIS A 121 -13.41 -8.97 -8.10
C HIS A 121 -14.21 -9.27 -6.82
N ILE A 122 -13.59 -9.99 -5.89
CA ILE A 122 -14.25 -10.43 -4.67
C ILE A 122 -14.10 -9.33 -3.61
N HIS A 123 -15.22 -8.72 -3.24
CA HIS A 123 -15.29 -7.62 -2.27
C HIS A 123 -16.15 -7.98 -1.07
N LYS A 124 -15.75 -7.57 0.14
CA LYS A 124 -16.59 -7.72 1.34
C LYS A 124 -17.78 -6.74 1.25
N PRO A 125 -19.03 -7.16 1.46
CA PRO A 125 -20.23 -6.33 1.25
C PRO A 125 -20.29 -5.07 2.14
N ALA A 126 -19.54 -5.03 3.24
CA ALA A 126 -19.48 -3.89 4.15
C ALA A 126 -18.34 -2.89 3.83
N SER A 127 -17.51 -3.12 2.81
CA SER A 127 -16.24 -2.41 2.62
C SER A 127 -16.31 -1.12 1.79
N SER A 128 -17.49 -0.57 1.51
CA SER A 128 -17.68 0.61 0.65
C SER A 128 -17.29 1.95 1.32
N SER A 129 -16.21 1.94 2.10
CA SER A 129 -15.62 3.12 2.73
C SER A 129 -14.56 3.70 1.81
N PRO A 130 -14.56 5.03 1.53
CA PRO A 130 -13.51 5.65 0.74
C PRO A 130 -12.18 5.59 1.50
N SER A 131 -11.35 4.60 1.14
CA SER A 131 -10.04 4.38 1.77
C SER A 131 -9.08 5.53 1.47
N MET A 132 -8.35 5.98 2.49
CA MET A 132 -7.34 7.05 2.37
C MET A 132 -5.99 6.54 1.84
N GLY A 133 -5.82 5.21 1.82
CA GLY A 133 -4.64 4.52 1.31
C GLY A 133 -4.96 3.05 1.04
N GLN A 134 -4.41 2.53 -0.05
CA GLN A 134 -4.58 1.16 -0.50
C GLN A 134 -3.20 0.51 -0.61
N ILE A 135 -3.07 -0.71 -0.09
CA ILE A 135 -1.85 -1.51 -0.20
C ILE A 135 -2.21 -2.78 -0.95
N ALA A 136 -1.47 -3.07 -2.02
CA ALA A 136 -1.71 -4.25 -2.85
C ALA A 136 -0.51 -5.19 -2.77
N ALA A 137 -0.77 -6.48 -2.56
CA ALA A 137 0.21 -7.55 -2.72
C ALA A 137 -0.29 -8.53 -3.77
N SER A 138 0.58 -8.89 -4.70
CA SER A 138 0.26 -9.80 -5.80
C SER A 138 1.12 -11.06 -5.71
N VAL A 139 0.49 -12.21 -5.93
CA VAL A 139 1.13 -13.54 -5.91
C VAL A 139 0.76 -14.28 -7.19
N PRO A 140 1.73 -14.90 -7.89
CA PRO A 140 1.44 -15.72 -9.05
C PRO A 140 0.69 -16.99 -8.64
N VAL A 141 -0.36 -17.34 -9.38
CA VAL A 141 -1.19 -18.51 -9.13
C VAL A 141 -1.51 -19.22 -10.44
N THR A 142 -1.90 -20.49 -10.39
CA THR A 142 -2.38 -21.22 -11.58
C THR A 142 -3.90 -21.39 -11.49
N LEU A 143 -4.61 -20.90 -12.50
CA LEU A 143 -6.06 -20.94 -12.58
C LEU A 143 -6.50 -22.11 -13.47
N GLU A 144 -7.41 -22.91 -12.98
CA GLU A 144 -8.11 -23.96 -13.73
C GLU A 144 -9.43 -23.37 -14.23
N LEU A 145 -9.44 -22.91 -15.50
CA LEU A 145 -10.65 -22.41 -16.15
C LEU A 145 -11.63 -23.55 -16.43
N ASN A 146 -11.07 -24.70 -16.83
CA ASN A 146 -11.81 -25.93 -17.10
C ASN A 146 -10.91 -27.13 -16.76
N PRO A 147 -11.45 -28.34 -16.60
CA PRO A 147 -10.66 -29.56 -16.33
C PRO A 147 -9.56 -29.84 -17.38
N MET A 148 -9.66 -29.24 -18.56
CA MET A 148 -8.71 -29.37 -19.67
C MET A 148 -7.87 -28.11 -19.93
N GLN A 149 -8.15 -26.99 -19.23
CA GLN A 149 -7.52 -25.70 -19.49
C GLN A 149 -7.01 -25.07 -18.19
N GLN A 150 -5.69 -25.04 -18.06
CA GLN A 150 -4.97 -24.43 -16.95
C GLN A 150 -4.20 -23.23 -17.48
N VAL A 151 -4.36 -22.08 -16.85
CA VAL A 151 -3.79 -20.80 -17.27
C VAL A 151 -3.10 -20.13 -16.09
N PRO A 152 -1.88 -19.62 -16.24
CA PRO A 152 -1.27 -18.80 -15.21
C PRO A 152 -2.08 -17.52 -14.96
N GLY A 153 -2.09 -17.08 -13.71
CA GLY A 153 -2.80 -15.89 -13.26
C GLY A 153 -2.07 -15.20 -12.13
N THR A 154 -2.63 -14.07 -11.72
CA THR A 154 -2.13 -13.28 -10.59
C THR A 154 -3.27 -13.05 -9.63
N LEU A 155 -3.03 -13.38 -8.36
CA LEU A 155 -3.92 -13.07 -7.26
C LEU A 155 -3.39 -11.82 -6.56
N THR A 156 -4.19 -10.77 -6.52
CA THR A 156 -3.87 -9.50 -5.89
C THR A 156 -4.80 -9.25 -4.72
N VAL A 157 -4.23 -9.13 -3.53
CA VAL A 157 -4.95 -8.72 -2.33
C VAL A 157 -4.71 -7.24 -2.09
N LYS A 158 -5.81 -6.50 -1.96
CA LYS A 158 -5.84 -5.07 -1.67
C LYS A 158 -6.33 -4.87 -0.24
N LEU A 159 -5.45 -4.42 0.65
CA LEU A 159 -5.80 -3.98 2.00
C LEU A 159 -6.24 -2.52 1.95
N PHE A 160 -7.33 -2.22 2.67
CA PHE A 160 -7.82 -0.87 2.84
C PHE A 160 -7.55 -0.39 4.26
N LYS A 161 -6.96 0.81 4.36
CA LYS A 161 -6.87 1.49 5.66
C LYS A 161 -8.24 2.05 6.00
N ASP A 162 -8.89 1.50 7.02
CA ASP A 162 -10.07 2.13 7.60
C ASP A 162 -9.70 3.51 8.13
N ARG A 163 -10.60 4.50 7.97
CA ARG A 163 -10.43 5.76 8.71
C ARG A 163 -10.49 5.42 10.18
N TRP A 164 -9.35 5.53 10.86
CA TRP A 164 -9.34 5.60 12.30
C TRP A 164 -10.26 6.76 12.69
N ASN A 165 -11.34 6.46 13.41
CA ASN A 165 -12.15 7.47 14.06
C ASN A 165 -11.23 8.14 15.09
N SER A 166 -10.66 9.30 14.74
CA SER A 166 -10.05 10.22 15.70
C SER A 166 -11.13 10.98 16.45
#